data_AF-A0A838VT17-F1
#
_entry.id   AF-A0A838VT17-F1
#
_cell.length_a   1.000
_cell.length_b   1.000
_cell.length_c   1.000
_cell.angle_alpha   90.00
_cell.angle_beta   90.00
_cell.angle_gamma   90.00
#
_symmetry.space_group_name_H-M   'P 1'
#
loop_
_entity.id
_entity.type
_entity.pdbx_description
1 polymer ?
#
loop_
_entity_poly.entity_id
_entity_poly.type
_entity_poly.pdbx_seq_one_letter_code
_entity_poly.pdbx_strand_id
1 'polypeptide(L)'
;MQKLLTLSVILLFTQSHATELTDAIRTNDRHKIEQLLAQSSTIIDTPDSYGDTPLIHAVSDNKKELAHLLLENGADINKPNNNGQTPLHTALYYSNKELVQPLLQSGASPFIKDEEAKTALDTLRVDNPYWSSEEKQPLIELVEQYMRLFQEVQHSPTIDTLKKAVQLGYPGLVKQLLKKIKPNIKQIRQVGQLAQQEYNQTNNEAFTTTKRVLTDYMHALMLAHAEPGIPADILPADILHVIAGYAV
;
A
#
# COMPACT_ATOMS: atom_id res chain seq x y z
N MET A 1 -27.45 -32.01 13.43
CA MET A 1 -28.08 -30.73 13.79
C MET A 1 -27.16 -29.80 14.61
N GLN A 2 -26.49 -30.27 15.67
CA GLN A 2 -25.67 -29.41 16.55
C GLN A 2 -24.46 -28.72 15.89
N LYS A 3 -23.75 -29.38 14.96
CA LYS A 3 -22.64 -28.77 14.19
C LYS A 3 -23.07 -27.68 13.19
N LEU A 4 -24.29 -27.78 12.66
CA LEU A 4 -24.87 -26.79 11.75
C LEU A 4 -25.30 -25.53 12.51
N LEU A 5 -25.87 -25.71 13.71
CA LEU A 5 -26.22 -24.61 14.61
C LEU A 5 -24.99 -23.81 15.07
N THR A 6 -23.88 -24.47 15.40
CA THR A 6 -22.64 -23.78 15.76
C THR A 6 -22.01 -23.01 14.59
N LEU A 7 -22.04 -23.55 13.37
CA LEU A 7 -21.57 -22.82 12.19
C LEU A 7 -22.46 -21.62 11.87
N SER A 8 -23.79 -21.77 11.94
CA SER A 8 -24.72 -20.66 11.69
C SER A 8 -24.62 -19.57 12.76
N VAL A 9 -24.39 -19.93 14.02
CA VAL A 9 -24.18 -18.94 15.10
C VAL A 9 -22.85 -18.21 14.89
N ILE A 10 -21.76 -18.91 14.58
CA ILE A 10 -20.47 -18.27 14.25
C ILE A 10 -20.62 -17.35 13.03
N LEU A 11 -21.33 -17.79 11.98
CA LEU A 11 -21.58 -16.97 10.78
C LEU A 11 -22.40 -15.70 11.09
N LEU A 12 -23.44 -15.80 11.93
CA LEU A 12 -24.23 -14.65 12.38
C LEU A 12 -23.41 -13.67 13.22
N PHE A 13 -22.55 -14.18 14.11
CA PHE A 13 -21.61 -13.35 14.87
C PHE A 13 -20.54 -12.70 13.98
N THR A 14 -20.04 -13.38 12.94
CA THR A 14 -19.08 -12.77 12.00
C THR A 14 -19.74 -11.73 11.08
N GLN A 15 -21.00 -11.92 10.70
CA GLN A 15 -21.74 -10.93 9.92
C GLN A 15 -22.04 -9.66 10.74
N SER A 16 -22.34 -9.76 12.04
CA SER A 16 -22.67 -8.59 12.86
C SER A 16 -21.50 -7.62 13.05
N HIS A 17 -20.27 -8.13 13.21
CA HIS A 17 -19.09 -7.28 13.41
C HIS A 17 -18.58 -6.68 12.09
N ALA A 18 -18.80 -7.37 10.96
CA ALA A 18 -18.49 -6.87 9.63
C ALA A 18 -19.28 -5.59 9.28
N THR A 19 -20.57 -5.61 9.62
CA THR A 19 -21.44 -4.44 9.45
C THR A 19 -21.02 -3.32 10.40
N GLU A 20 -20.56 -3.66 11.61
CA GLU A 20 -20.22 -2.66 12.64
C GLU A 20 -19.00 -1.79 12.30
N LEU A 21 -17.92 -2.36 11.74
CA LEU A 21 -16.75 -1.57 11.32
C LEU A 21 -17.09 -0.67 10.14
N THR A 22 -17.78 -1.20 9.13
CA THR A 22 -18.22 -0.42 7.95
C THR A 22 -19.20 0.68 8.35
N ASP A 23 -20.17 0.39 9.22
CA ASP A 23 -21.11 1.38 9.74
C ASP A 23 -20.39 2.50 10.50
N ALA A 24 -19.42 2.16 11.35
CA ALA A 24 -18.62 3.14 12.07
C ALA A 24 -17.79 4.02 11.11
N ILE A 25 -17.25 3.44 10.03
CA ILE A 25 -16.60 4.22 8.95
C ILE A 25 -17.59 5.16 8.30
N ARG A 26 -18.79 4.70 7.94
CA ARG A 26 -19.84 5.51 7.29
C ARG A 26 -20.26 6.69 8.17
N THR A 27 -20.40 6.50 9.48
CA THR A 27 -20.72 7.57 10.44
C THR A 27 -19.51 8.39 10.89
N ASN A 28 -18.30 8.02 10.47
CA ASN A 28 -17.03 8.64 10.88
C ASN A 28 -16.79 8.59 12.41
N ASP A 29 -17.27 7.54 13.08
CA ASP A 29 -17.06 7.32 14.51
C ASP A 29 -15.66 6.76 14.76
N ARG A 30 -14.68 7.67 14.79
CA ARG A 30 -13.27 7.32 14.95
C ARG A 30 -12.99 6.51 16.21
N HIS A 31 -13.64 6.84 17.33
CA HIS A 31 -13.43 6.11 18.58
C HIS A 31 -13.89 4.66 18.46
N LYS A 32 -15.07 4.45 17.84
CA LYS A 32 -15.58 3.11 17.58
C LYS A 32 -14.69 2.34 16.61
N ILE A 33 -14.19 2.99 15.55
CA ILE A 33 -13.26 2.37 14.59
C ILE A 33 -11.99 1.92 15.30
N GLU A 34 -11.34 2.79 16.07
CA GLU A 34 -10.12 2.45 16.83
C GLU A 34 -10.39 1.33 17.85
N GLN A 35 -11.53 1.36 18.54
CA GLN A 35 -11.93 0.30 19.46
C GLN A 35 -12.10 -1.06 18.74
N LEU A 36 -12.74 -1.07 17.57
CA LEU A 36 -12.95 -2.28 16.78
C LEU A 36 -11.63 -2.81 16.23
N LEU A 37 -10.78 -1.95 15.67
CA LEU A 37 -9.47 -2.35 15.13
C LEU A 37 -8.52 -2.90 16.20
N ALA A 38 -8.67 -2.47 17.47
CA ALA A 38 -7.89 -3.02 18.59
C ALA A 38 -8.34 -4.42 19.03
N GLN A 39 -9.51 -4.90 18.60
CA GLN A 39 -10.00 -6.24 18.94
C GLN A 39 -9.39 -7.29 18.03
N SER A 40 -8.80 -8.34 18.61
CA SER A 40 -8.19 -9.45 17.85
C SER A 40 -9.18 -10.26 17.02
N SER A 41 -10.48 -10.16 17.32
CA SER A 41 -11.57 -10.80 16.56
C SER A 41 -11.98 -10.03 15.31
N THR A 42 -11.54 -8.78 15.15
CA THR A 42 -11.95 -7.94 14.02
C THR A 42 -11.27 -8.40 12.75
N ILE A 43 -12.07 -8.75 11.75
CA ILE A 43 -11.61 -9.07 10.41
C ILE A 43 -11.75 -7.79 9.58
N ILE A 44 -10.64 -7.06 9.43
CA ILE A 44 -10.60 -5.70 8.84
C ILE A 44 -11.12 -5.63 7.40
N ASP A 45 -11.01 -6.73 6.66
CA ASP A 45 -11.41 -6.82 5.26
C ASP A 45 -12.78 -7.47 5.06
N THR A 46 -13.62 -7.53 6.09
CA THR A 46 -14.92 -8.19 5.94
C THR A 46 -15.82 -7.38 5.02
N PRO A 47 -16.26 -7.93 3.88
CA PRO A 47 -17.04 -7.16 2.92
C PRO A 47 -18.51 -7.05 3.33
N ASP A 48 -19.18 -6.01 2.84
CA ASP A 48 -20.64 -5.90 2.90
C ASP A 48 -21.34 -6.76 1.81
N SER A 49 -22.64 -6.57 1.62
CA SER A 49 -23.43 -7.30 0.61
C SER A 49 -23.01 -7.03 -0.84
N TYR A 50 -22.34 -5.90 -1.11
CA TYR A 50 -21.80 -5.55 -2.43
C TYR A 50 -20.36 -6.02 -2.61
N GLY A 51 -19.78 -6.68 -1.61
CA GLY A 51 -18.37 -7.05 -1.62
C GLY A 51 -17.45 -5.91 -1.18
N ASP A 52 -17.99 -4.73 -0.86
CA ASP A 52 -17.17 -3.57 -0.54
C ASP A 52 -16.53 -3.75 0.83
N THR A 53 -15.21 -3.62 0.87
CA THR A 53 -14.43 -3.67 2.11
C THR A 53 -14.52 -2.35 2.86
N PRO A 54 -14.22 -2.33 4.17
CA PRO A 54 -14.05 -1.09 4.94
C PRO A 54 -13.14 -0.06 4.25
N LEU A 55 -12.07 -0.51 3.58
CA LEU A 55 -11.18 0.37 2.83
C LEU A 55 -11.86 0.96 1.58
N ILE A 56 -12.66 0.18 0.85
CA ILE A 56 -13.43 0.69 -0.29
C ILE A 56 -14.42 1.77 0.16
N HIS A 57 -15.13 1.56 1.28
CA HIS A 57 -16.02 2.57 1.87
C HIS A 57 -15.27 3.85 2.30
N ALA A 58 -14.13 3.72 2.95
CA ALA A 58 -13.32 4.88 3.32
C ALA A 58 -12.86 5.67 2.08
N VAL A 59 -12.51 4.98 0.99
CA VAL A 59 -12.09 5.60 -0.27
C VAL A 59 -13.27 6.27 -1.00
N SER A 60 -14.42 5.60 -1.11
CA SER A 60 -15.63 6.15 -1.76
C SER A 60 -16.14 7.40 -1.05
N ASP A 61 -16.07 7.41 0.28
CA ASP A 61 -16.50 8.54 1.11
C ASP A 61 -15.42 9.63 1.24
N ASN A 62 -14.25 9.48 0.58
CA ASN A 62 -13.11 10.39 0.68
C ASN A 62 -12.60 10.63 2.11
N LYS A 63 -12.69 9.60 2.97
CA LYS A 63 -12.24 9.61 4.37
C LYS A 63 -10.77 9.20 4.44
N LYS A 64 -9.88 10.12 4.05
CA LYS A 64 -8.44 9.86 3.87
C LYS A 64 -7.79 9.30 5.12
N GLU A 65 -8.02 9.94 6.26
CA GLU A 65 -7.42 9.56 7.54
C GLU A 65 -7.85 8.14 7.95
N LEU A 66 -9.09 7.76 7.64
CA LEU A 66 -9.58 6.40 7.89
C LEU A 66 -8.98 5.40 6.91
N ALA A 67 -8.84 5.76 5.63
CA ALA A 67 -8.17 4.90 4.65
C ALA A 67 -6.72 4.62 5.08
N HIS A 68 -6.00 5.62 5.57
CA HIS A 68 -4.67 5.46 6.15
C HIS A 68 -4.68 4.56 7.38
N LEU A 69 -5.57 4.81 8.35
CA LEU A 69 -5.70 3.99 9.55
C LEU A 69 -5.97 2.51 9.23
N LEU A 70 -6.85 2.23 8.25
CA LEU A 70 -7.15 0.87 7.81
C LEU A 70 -5.93 0.18 7.18
N LEU A 71 -5.18 0.89 6.34
CA LEU A 71 -3.95 0.37 5.73
C LEU A 71 -2.86 0.09 6.76
N GLU A 72 -2.72 0.96 7.78
CA GLU A 72 -1.79 0.74 8.89
C GLU A 72 -2.15 -0.49 9.73
N ASN A 73 -3.44 -0.81 9.82
CA ASN A 73 -3.95 -2.00 10.51
C ASN A 73 -4.05 -3.24 9.59
N GLY A 74 -3.43 -3.19 8.40
CA GLY A 74 -3.25 -4.34 7.54
C GLY A 74 -4.43 -4.66 6.62
N ALA A 75 -5.31 -3.69 6.33
CA ALA A 75 -6.32 -3.85 5.28
C ALA A 75 -5.67 -4.19 3.94
N ASP A 76 -6.25 -5.14 3.20
CA ASP A 76 -5.74 -5.52 1.89
C ASP A 76 -6.07 -4.43 0.86
N ILE A 77 -5.03 -3.69 0.47
CA ILE A 77 -5.10 -2.59 -0.49
C ILE A 77 -5.59 -3.00 -1.89
N ASN A 78 -5.55 -4.29 -2.21
CA ASN A 78 -5.91 -4.83 -3.53
C ASN A 78 -7.16 -5.70 -3.50
N LYS A 79 -7.83 -5.86 -2.36
CA LYS A 79 -9.01 -6.71 -2.27
C LYS A 79 -10.17 -6.14 -3.10
N PRO A 80 -10.70 -6.90 -4.08
CA PRO A 80 -11.79 -6.44 -4.92
C PRO A 80 -13.16 -6.64 -4.26
N ASN A 81 -14.13 -5.82 -4.66
CA ASN A 81 -15.55 -6.05 -4.38
C ASN A 81 -16.19 -7.07 -5.34
N ASN A 82 -17.52 -7.26 -5.27
CA ASN A 82 -18.22 -8.23 -6.11
C ASN A 82 -18.19 -7.89 -7.61
N ASN A 83 -17.86 -6.66 -7.97
CA ASN A 83 -17.68 -6.23 -9.37
C ASN A 83 -16.21 -6.33 -9.82
N GLY A 84 -15.32 -6.89 -8.99
CA GLY A 84 -13.88 -6.94 -9.29
C GLY A 84 -13.16 -5.61 -9.05
N GLN A 85 -13.84 -4.59 -8.53
CA GLN A 85 -13.27 -3.25 -8.34
C GLN A 85 -12.45 -3.20 -7.05
N THR A 86 -11.20 -2.76 -7.16
CA THR A 86 -10.29 -2.55 -6.02
C THR A 86 -10.42 -1.13 -5.45
N PRO A 87 -9.87 -0.83 -4.27
CA PRO A 87 -9.81 0.53 -3.74
C PRO A 87 -9.26 1.57 -4.74
N LEU A 88 -8.30 1.18 -5.59
CA LEU A 88 -7.77 2.07 -6.64
C LEU A 88 -8.77 2.31 -7.78
N HIS A 89 -9.60 1.33 -8.15
CA HIS A 89 -10.72 1.55 -9.09
C HIS A 89 -11.67 2.60 -8.52
N THR A 90 -12.05 2.47 -7.25
CA THR A 90 -12.95 3.42 -6.57
C THR A 90 -12.33 4.82 -6.49
N ALA A 91 -11.06 4.94 -6.10
CA ALA A 91 -10.37 6.23 -6.00
C ALA A 91 -10.31 6.97 -7.35
N LEU A 92 -9.99 6.26 -8.44
CA LEU A 92 -9.97 6.83 -9.78
C LEU A 92 -11.37 7.08 -10.32
N TYR A 93 -12.31 6.18 -10.06
CA TYR A 93 -13.71 6.35 -10.45
C TYR A 93 -14.33 7.58 -9.80
N TYR A 94 -13.97 7.99 -8.58
CA TYR A 94 -14.45 9.23 -7.96
C TYR A 94 -13.49 10.42 -8.10
N SER A 95 -12.43 10.28 -8.92
CA SER A 95 -11.39 11.30 -9.12
C SER A 95 -10.78 11.84 -7.81
N ASN A 96 -10.61 10.98 -6.81
CA ASN A 96 -10.07 11.34 -5.52
C ASN A 96 -8.53 11.48 -5.58
N LYS A 97 -8.07 12.62 -6.10
CA LYS A 97 -6.65 12.93 -6.31
C LYS A 97 -5.78 12.68 -5.10
N GLU A 98 -6.31 12.99 -3.93
CA GLU A 98 -5.58 12.90 -2.67
C GLU A 98 -5.48 11.46 -2.14
N LEU A 99 -6.25 10.50 -2.66
CA LEU A 99 -6.13 9.08 -2.30
C LEU A 99 -5.40 8.25 -3.35
N VAL A 100 -5.41 8.65 -4.64
CA VAL A 100 -4.74 7.87 -5.69
C VAL A 100 -3.24 7.74 -5.42
N GLN A 101 -2.54 8.84 -5.12
CA GLN A 101 -1.11 8.77 -4.84
C GLN A 101 -0.80 7.96 -3.58
N PRO A 102 -1.43 8.19 -2.41
CA PRO A 102 -1.22 7.35 -1.23
C PRO A 102 -1.51 5.87 -1.44
N LEU A 103 -2.55 5.52 -2.20
CA LEU A 103 -2.85 4.12 -2.52
C LEU A 103 -1.71 3.49 -3.34
N LEU A 104 -1.20 4.17 -4.37
CA LEU A 104 -0.05 3.70 -5.14
C LEU A 104 1.22 3.59 -4.28
N GLN A 105 1.45 4.54 -3.37
CA GLN A 105 2.56 4.55 -2.41
C GLN A 105 2.48 3.38 -1.42
N SER A 106 1.27 3.01 -1.03
CA SER A 106 0.98 1.85 -0.18
C SER A 106 0.95 0.51 -0.95
N GLY A 107 1.15 0.54 -2.27
CA GLY A 107 1.28 -0.68 -3.09
C GLY A 107 0.01 -1.15 -3.77
N ALA A 108 -0.97 -0.28 -3.97
CA ALA A 108 -2.12 -0.57 -4.81
C ALA A 108 -1.68 -0.90 -6.24
N SER A 109 -2.22 -1.97 -6.81
CA SER A 109 -1.89 -2.43 -8.17
C SER A 109 -2.84 -1.78 -9.19
N PRO A 110 -2.32 -0.98 -10.15
CA PRO A 110 -3.13 -0.45 -11.26
C PRO A 110 -3.39 -1.49 -12.35
N PHE A 111 -2.90 -2.73 -12.22
CA PHE A 111 -3.00 -3.77 -13.24
C PHE A 111 -4.14 -4.76 -13.00
N ILE A 112 -4.80 -4.69 -11.84
CA ILE A 112 -5.95 -5.54 -11.53
C ILE A 112 -7.11 -5.12 -12.44
N LYS A 113 -7.80 -6.12 -12.98
CA LYS A 113 -8.96 -5.92 -13.83
C LYS A 113 -10.24 -6.23 -13.05
N ASP A 114 -11.25 -5.41 -13.27
CA ASP A 114 -12.61 -5.67 -12.81
C ASP A 114 -13.31 -6.76 -13.65
N GLU A 115 -14.58 -7.06 -13.33
CA GLU A 115 -15.40 -8.05 -14.05
C GLU A 115 -15.64 -7.68 -15.52
N GLU A 116 -15.50 -6.41 -15.90
CA GLU A 116 -15.55 -5.95 -17.29
C GLU A 116 -14.19 -6.00 -17.99
N ALA A 117 -13.19 -6.63 -17.37
CA ALA A 117 -11.80 -6.71 -17.82
C ALA A 117 -11.09 -5.34 -17.94
N LYS A 118 -11.60 -4.30 -17.25
CA LYS A 118 -11.04 -2.95 -17.23
C LYS A 118 -10.11 -2.79 -16.05
N THR A 119 -8.97 -2.15 -16.27
CA THR A 119 -8.11 -1.70 -15.17
C THR A 119 -8.66 -0.41 -14.55
N ALA A 120 -8.16 -0.07 -13.37
CA ALA A 120 -8.50 1.18 -12.70
C ALA A 120 -8.19 2.43 -13.57
N LEU A 121 -7.19 2.36 -14.45
CA LEU A 121 -6.90 3.43 -15.41
C LEU A 121 -7.92 3.46 -16.57
N ASP A 122 -8.39 2.29 -17.01
CA ASP A 122 -9.40 2.21 -18.08
C ASP A 122 -10.74 2.80 -17.64
N THR A 123 -11.14 2.58 -16.37
CA THR A 123 -12.39 3.16 -15.82
C THR A 123 -12.34 4.70 -15.76
N LEU A 124 -11.18 5.29 -15.49
CA LEU A 124 -10.99 6.75 -15.49
C LEU A 124 -11.18 7.35 -16.89
N ARG A 125 -10.77 6.62 -17.94
CA ARG A 125 -10.81 7.06 -19.34
C ARG A 125 -12.20 7.01 -19.96
N VAL A 126 -13.13 6.24 -19.38
CA VAL A 126 -14.53 6.24 -19.83
C VAL A 126 -15.15 7.63 -19.58
N ASP A 127 -15.92 8.13 -20.55
CA ASP A 127 -16.67 9.38 -20.39
C ASP A 127 -17.56 9.29 -19.15
N ASN A 128 -17.36 10.22 -18.22
CA ASN A 128 -18.09 10.27 -16.95
C ASN A 128 -18.70 11.67 -16.81
N PRO A 129 -20.01 11.79 -16.53
CA PRO A 129 -20.70 13.08 -16.48
C PRO A 129 -20.27 13.99 -15.32
N TYR A 130 -19.49 13.49 -14.36
CA TYR A 130 -19.19 14.20 -13.11
C TYR A 130 -17.90 15.05 -13.14
N TRP A 131 -17.00 14.88 -14.13
CA TRP A 131 -15.78 15.69 -14.25
C TRP A 131 -15.26 15.79 -15.69
N SER A 132 -14.57 16.89 -15.97
CA SER A 132 -14.03 17.23 -17.29
C SER A 132 -12.76 16.44 -17.63
N SER A 133 -12.43 16.35 -18.91
CA SER A 133 -11.18 15.72 -19.39
C SER A 133 -9.92 16.36 -18.80
N GLU A 134 -9.95 17.67 -18.53
CA GLU A 134 -8.84 18.40 -17.92
C GLU A 134 -8.57 17.96 -16.48
N GLU A 135 -9.62 17.64 -15.72
CA GLU A 135 -9.47 17.22 -14.31
C GLU A 135 -8.88 15.82 -14.17
N LYS A 136 -9.13 14.94 -15.16
CA LYS A 136 -8.64 13.55 -15.21
C LYS A 136 -7.16 13.46 -15.58
N GLN A 137 -6.68 14.36 -16.45
CA GLN A 137 -5.37 14.25 -17.09
C GLN A 137 -4.20 14.08 -16.08
N PRO A 138 -4.12 14.85 -14.97
CA PRO A 138 -3.06 14.66 -13.98
C PRO A 138 -3.08 13.28 -13.30
N LEU A 139 -4.28 12.69 -13.11
CA LEU A 139 -4.41 11.35 -12.51
C LEU A 139 -3.99 10.26 -13.50
N ILE A 140 -4.35 10.41 -14.78
CA ILE A 140 -3.90 9.52 -15.86
C ILE A 140 -2.37 9.51 -15.90
N GLU A 141 -1.75 10.69 -15.93
CA GLU A 141 -0.29 10.83 -15.97
C GLU A 141 0.39 10.21 -14.76
N LEU A 142 -0.15 10.43 -13.56
CA LEU A 142 0.35 9.83 -12.32
C LEU A 142 0.35 8.31 -12.37
N VAL A 143 -0.78 7.70 -12.74
CA VAL A 143 -0.92 6.24 -12.80
C VAL A 143 -0.04 5.66 -13.91
N GLU A 144 0.02 6.28 -15.08
CA GLU A 144 0.90 5.86 -16.17
C GLU A 144 2.39 5.99 -15.81
N GLN A 145 2.77 7.04 -15.08
CA GLN A 145 4.13 7.20 -14.57
C GLN A 145 4.48 6.05 -13.62
N TYR A 146 3.59 5.70 -12.69
CA TYR A 146 3.78 4.54 -11.83
C TYR A 146 3.90 3.25 -12.63
N MET A 147 3.00 2.99 -13.57
CA MET A 147 3.01 1.78 -14.40
C MET A 147 4.30 1.65 -15.22
N ARG A 148 4.77 2.74 -15.84
CA ARG A 148 6.06 2.77 -16.56
C ARG A 148 7.23 2.43 -15.63
N LEU A 149 7.27 3.05 -14.46
CA LEU A 149 8.31 2.75 -13.47
C LEU A 149 8.26 1.31 -12.99
N PHE A 150 7.06 0.75 -12.76
CA PHE A 150 6.88 -0.65 -12.41
C PHE A 150 7.45 -1.59 -13.48
N GLN A 151 7.20 -1.31 -14.76
CA GLN A 151 7.77 -2.08 -15.87
C GLN A 151 9.30 -1.95 -15.96
N GLU A 152 9.85 -0.74 -15.77
CA GLU A 152 11.30 -0.52 -15.68
C GLU A 152 11.93 -1.38 -14.57
N VAL A 153 11.29 -1.46 -13.39
CA VAL A 153 11.73 -2.30 -12.25
C VAL A 153 11.82 -3.78 -12.62
N GLN A 154 10.91 -4.29 -13.47
CA GLN A 154 10.90 -5.70 -13.85
C GLN A 154 11.94 -6.02 -14.91
N HIS A 155 12.13 -5.16 -15.91
CA HIS A 155 12.93 -5.49 -17.10
C HIS A 155 14.34 -4.92 -17.11
N SER A 156 14.56 -3.73 -16.54
CA SER A 156 15.85 -3.04 -16.57
C SER A 156 16.09 -2.25 -15.28
N PRO A 157 16.24 -2.94 -14.13
CA PRO A 157 16.41 -2.27 -12.85
C PRO A 157 17.80 -1.60 -12.79
N THR A 158 17.82 -0.28 -12.69
CA THR A 158 19.05 0.52 -12.56
C THR A 158 19.04 1.39 -11.31
N ILE A 159 20.21 1.90 -10.92
CA ILE A 159 20.32 2.89 -9.83
C ILE A 159 19.46 4.12 -10.10
N ASP A 160 19.31 4.53 -11.35
CA ASP A 160 18.47 5.68 -11.69
C ASP A 160 16.98 5.34 -11.56
N THR A 161 16.57 4.11 -11.89
CA THR A 161 15.23 3.60 -11.58
C THR A 161 14.96 3.61 -10.06
N LEU A 162 15.96 3.24 -9.25
CA LEU A 162 15.88 3.33 -7.78
C LEU A 162 15.72 4.78 -7.30
N LYS A 163 16.50 5.72 -7.85
CA LYS A 163 16.35 7.15 -7.52
C LYS A 163 14.95 7.66 -7.86
N LYS A 164 14.43 7.34 -9.06
CA LYS A 164 13.05 7.70 -9.47
C LYS A 164 12.02 7.16 -8.48
N ALA A 165 12.11 5.89 -8.09
CA ALA A 165 11.19 5.28 -7.13
C ALA A 165 11.25 5.95 -5.75
N VAL A 166 12.45 6.36 -5.32
CA VAL A 166 12.64 7.12 -4.08
C VAL A 166 12.04 8.51 -4.17
N GLN A 167 12.26 9.24 -5.27
CA GLN A 167 11.72 10.59 -5.48
C GLN A 167 10.19 10.63 -5.49
N LEU A 168 9.58 9.58 -6.02
CA LEU A 168 8.12 9.46 -6.06
C LEU A 168 7.52 8.87 -4.76
N GLY A 169 8.38 8.47 -3.81
CA GLY A 169 7.96 7.90 -2.54
C GLY A 169 7.25 6.56 -2.67
N TYR A 170 7.75 5.65 -3.53
CA TYR A 170 7.18 4.31 -3.72
C TYR A 170 7.98 3.24 -2.96
N PRO A 171 7.80 3.08 -1.63
CA PRO A 171 8.63 2.20 -0.80
C PRO A 171 8.59 0.74 -1.24
N GLY A 172 7.44 0.25 -1.75
CA GLY A 172 7.31 -1.10 -2.28
C GLY A 172 8.22 -1.36 -3.49
N LEU A 173 8.29 -0.41 -4.43
CA LEU A 173 9.18 -0.48 -5.59
C LEU A 173 10.65 -0.34 -5.18
N VAL A 174 10.94 0.55 -4.23
CA VAL A 174 12.29 0.70 -3.64
C VAL A 174 12.77 -0.63 -3.07
N LYS A 175 11.96 -1.31 -2.24
CA LYS A 175 12.30 -2.62 -1.68
C LYS A 175 12.58 -3.67 -2.76
N GLN A 176 11.79 -3.72 -3.84
CA GLN A 176 12.04 -4.63 -4.97
C GLN A 176 13.34 -4.31 -5.71
N LEU A 177 13.60 -3.03 -5.98
CA LEU A 177 14.80 -2.56 -6.68
C LEU A 177 16.07 -2.84 -5.88
N LEU A 178 16.04 -2.64 -4.56
CA LEU A 178 17.17 -2.97 -3.68
C LEU A 178 17.58 -4.45 -3.80
N LYS A 179 16.61 -5.36 -3.85
CA LYS A 179 16.85 -6.80 -4.03
C LYS A 179 17.45 -7.15 -5.39
N LYS A 180 16.96 -6.52 -6.46
CA LYS A 180 17.37 -6.81 -7.84
C LYS A 180 18.72 -6.17 -8.21
N ILE A 181 18.92 -4.91 -7.84
CA ILE A 181 20.11 -4.12 -8.21
C ILE A 181 21.30 -4.44 -7.30
N LYS A 182 21.03 -4.72 -6.01
CA LYS A 182 22.05 -4.90 -4.96
C LYS A 182 23.08 -3.75 -4.93
N PRO A 183 22.61 -2.49 -4.81
CA PRO A 183 23.49 -1.32 -4.80
C PRO A 183 24.50 -1.36 -3.64
N ASN A 184 25.67 -0.77 -3.84
CA ASN A 184 26.70 -0.65 -2.80
C ASN A 184 26.44 0.52 -1.84
N ILE A 185 27.21 0.57 -0.75
CA ILE A 185 27.10 1.59 0.32
C ILE A 185 27.15 3.03 -0.25
N LYS A 186 28.02 3.31 -1.22
CA LYS A 186 28.14 4.65 -1.81
C LYS A 186 26.85 5.04 -2.54
N GLN A 187 26.30 4.12 -3.32
CA GLN A 187 25.05 4.33 -4.05
C GLN A 187 23.86 4.53 -3.09
N ILE A 188 23.74 3.70 -2.05
CA ILE A 188 22.66 3.84 -1.06
C ILE A 188 22.77 5.14 -0.27
N ARG A 189 23.98 5.60 0.05
CA ARG A 189 24.15 6.89 0.74
C ARG A 189 23.62 8.05 -0.11
N GLN A 190 23.89 8.04 -1.42
CA GLN A 190 23.36 9.05 -2.35
C GLN A 190 21.83 8.98 -2.45
N VAL A 191 21.28 7.78 -2.58
CA VAL A 191 19.83 7.57 -2.66
C VAL A 191 19.12 7.94 -1.34
N GLY A 192 19.74 7.67 -0.20
CA GLY A 192 19.24 8.06 1.13
C GLY A 192 19.22 9.57 1.36
N GLN A 193 20.22 10.29 0.86
CA GLN A 193 20.23 11.76 0.87
C GLN A 193 19.06 12.33 0.06
N LEU A 194 18.79 11.75 -1.11
CA LEU A 194 17.65 12.13 -1.94
C LEU A 194 16.33 11.92 -1.20
N ALA A 195 16.12 10.75 -0.58
CA ALA A 195 14.92 10.48 0.23
C ALA A 195 14.73 11.50 1.38
N GLN A 196 15.82 11.91 2.02
CA GLN A 196 15.79 12.92 3.08
C GLN A 196 15.44 14.31 2.55
N GLN A 197 15.93 14.68 1.36
CA GLN A 197 15.59 15.95 0.72
C GLN A 197 14.10 16.03 0.40
N GLU A 198 13.54 14.98 -0.22
CA GLU A 198 12.11 14.91 -0.57
C GLU A 198 11.22 14.95 0.68
N TYR A 199 11.61 14.24 1.74
CA TYR A 199 10.92 14.30 3.03
C TYR A 199 10.88 15.72 3.60
N ASN A 200 12.03 16.42 3.58
CA ASN A 200 12.12 17.79 4.10
C ASN A 200 11.27 18.78 3.30
N GLN A 201 11.05 18.52 2.01
CA GLN A 201 10.27 19.39 1.13
C GLN A 201 8.76 19.15 1.24
N THR A 202 8.34 17.89 1.40
CA THR A 202 6.94 17.48 1.27
C THR A 202 6.26 17.16 2.60
N ASN A 203 7.03 16.86 3.65
CA ASN A 203 6.54 16.30 4.91
C ASN A 203 5.63 15.07 4.73
N ASN A 204 5.83 14.30 3.64
CA ASN A 204 4.99 13.15 3.29
C ASN A 204 5.53 11.86 3.94
N GLU A 205 4.65 11.12 4.61
CA GLU A 205 4.93 9.88 5.35
C GLU A 205 5.47 8.73 4.48
N ALA A 206 5.15 8.72 3.18
CA ALA A 206 5.70 7.75 2.24
C ALA A 206 7.24 7.85 2.15
N PHE A 207 7.80 9.05 2.33
CA PHE A 207 9.25 9.24 2.42
C PHE A 207 9.82 8.78 3.76
N THR A 208 9.06 8.85 4.85
CA THR A 208 9.45 8.22 6.13
C THR A 208 9.62 6.72 5.96
N THR A 209 8.64 6.05 5.33
CA THR A 209 8.72 4.61 5.05
C THR A 209 9.86 4.28 4.09
N THR A 210 10.04 5.07 3.03
CA THR A 210 11.14 4.90 2.07
C THR A 210 12.51 5.04 2.74
N LYS A 211 12.69 6.05 3.60
CA LYS A 211 13.92 6.23 4.38
C LYS A 211 14.19 5.03 5.29
N ARG A 212 13.17 4.52 5.98
CA ARG A 212 13.31 3.32 6.81
C ARG A 212 13.82 2.14 5.97
N VAL A 213 13.20 1.86 4.82
CA VAL A 213 13.62 0.79 3.90
C VAL A 213 15.10 0.94 3.48
N LEU A 214 15.53 2.17 3.15
CA LEU A 214 16.92 2.46 2.77
C LEU A 214 17.91 2.31 3.94
N THR A 215 17.52 2.74 5.14
CA THR A 215 18.33 2.62 6.36
C THR A 215 18.50 1.15 6.74
N ASP A 216 17.43 0.36 6.72
CA ASP A 216 17.48 -1.08 7.00
C ASP A 216 18.43 -1.80 6.04
N TYR A 217 18.33 -1.47 4.74
CA TYR A 217 19.23 -2.02 3.72
C TYR A 217 20.68 -1.55 3.91
N MET A 218 20.92 -0.29 4.28
CA MET A 218 22.26 0.22 4.58
C MET A 218 22.89 -0.52 5.76
N HIS A 219 22.13 -0.73 6.84
CA HIS A 219 22.60 -1.51 7.98
C HIS A 219 22.95 -2.95 7.58
N ALA A 220 22.10 -3.61 6.79
CA ALA A 220 22.38 -4.94 6.28
C ALA A 220 23.67 -5.00 5.45
N LEU A 221 23.93 -3.99 4.59
CA LEU A 221 25.19 -3.89 3.87
C LEU A 221 26.38 -3.68 4.79
N MET A 222 26.29 -2.76 5.75
CA MET A 222 27.38 -2.47 6.67
C MET A 222 27.75 -3.71 7.48
N LEU A 223 26.79 -4.53 7.89
CA LEU A 223 27.04 -5.80 8.57
C LEU A 223 27.68 -6.84 7.65
N ALA A 224 27.21 -6.96 6.41
CA ALA A 224 27.82 -7.85 5.44
C ALA A 224 29.29 -7.48 5.10
N HIS A 225 29.66 -6.20 5.26
CA HIS A 225 31.03 -5.71 5.06
C HIS A 225 31.84 -5.61 6.36
N ALA A 226 31.17 -5.51 7.52
CA ALA A 226 31.76 -5.57 8.86
C ALA A 226 32.02 -7.03 9.25
N GLU A 227 33.06 -7.57 8.63
CA GLU A 227 33.98 -8.61 9.11
C GLU A 227 33.75 -10.10 8.73
N PRO A 228 34.74 -10.74 8.09
CA PRO A 228 35.00 -12.16 8.31
C PRO A 228 35.49 -12.36 9.75
N GLY A 229 34.59 -12.76 10.66
CA GLY A 229 34.99 -13.17 12.02
C GLY A 229 34.01 -12.88 13.17
N ILE A 230 32.97 -12.07 12.98
CA ILE A 230 31.97 -11.82 14.04
C ILE A 230 30.85 -12.86 13.94
N PRO A 231 30.60 -13.67 14.99
CA PRO A 231 29.57 -14.70 14.94
C PRO A 231 28.15 -14.08 15.04
N ALA A 232 27.22 -14.70 14.31
CA ALA A 232 25.89 -14.14 14.03
C ALA A 232 24.98 -14.01 15.27
N ASP A 233 25.37 -14.63 16.38
CA ASP A 233 24.67 -14.68 17.67
C ASP A 233 24.79 -13.38 18.49
N ILE A 234 25.70 -12.47 18.11
CA ILE A 234 25.89 -11.17 18.78
C ILE A 234 25.06 -10.05 18.11
N LEU A 235 24.37 -10.35 17.01
CA LEU A 235 23.54 -9.37 16.30
C LEU A 235 22.16 -9.22 16.96
N PRO A 236 21.67 -8.00 17.22
CA PRO A 236 20.31 -7.74 17.68
C PRO A 236 19.24 -8.45 16.85
N ALA A 237 18.19 -8.99 17.49
CA ALA A 237 17.15 -9.78 16.81
C ALA A 237 16.45 -9.03 15.66
N ASP A 238 16.27 -7.72 15.80
CA ASP A 238 15.65 -6.85 14.78
C ASP A 238 16.48 -6.77 13.49
N ILE A 239 17.78 -7.06 13.58
CA ILE A 239 18.73 -7.00 12.46
C ILE A 239 18.76 -8.32 11.68
N LEU A 240 18.55 -9.47 12.34
CA LEU A 240 18.55 -10.79 11.71
C LEU A 240 17.39 -10.95 10.69
N HIS A 241 16.21 -10.41 11.00
CA HIS A 241 15.06 -10.40 10.08
C HIS A 241 15.33 -9.59 8.81
N VAL A 242 16.06 -8.48 8.91
CA VAL A 242 16.43 -7.64 7.77
C VAL A 242 17.44 -8.38 6.89
N ILE A 243 18.44 -9.04 7.49
CA ILE A 243 19.41 -9.87 6.76
C ILE A 243 18.67 -10.99 5.99
N ALA A 244 17.78 -11.75 6.62
CA ALA A 244 17.01 -12.81 5.96
C ALA A 244 16.09 -12.29 4.84
N GLY A 245 15.61 -11.05 4.92
CA GLY A 245 14.77 -10.43 3.90
C GLY A 245 15.52 -9.97 2.64
N TYR A 246 16.85 -9.80 2.72
CA TYR A 246 17.72 -9.33 1.64
C TYR A 246 18.84 -10.32 1.26
N ALA A 247 19.09 -11.36 2.07
CA ALA A 247 20.06 -12.42 1.82
C ALA A 247 19.42 -13.58 1.05
N VAL A 248 20.01 -13.85 -0.12
CA VAL A 248 19.70 -14.88 -1.15
C VAL A 248 18.35 -14.73 -1.85
#